data_AF-A0A7J2R3I6-F1
#
_entry.id   AF-A0A7J2R3I6-F1
#
_cell.length_a   1.000
_cell.length_b   1.000
_cell.length_c   1.000
_cell.angle_alpha   90.00
_cell.angle_beta   90.00
_cell.angle_gamma   90.00
#
_symmetry.space_group_name_H-M   'P 1'
#
loop_
_entity.id
_entity.type
_entity.pdbx_description
1 polymer ?
#
loop_
_entity_poly.entity_id
_entity_poly.type
_entity_poly.pdbx_seq_one_letter_code
_entity_poly.pdbx_strand_id
1 'polypeptide(L)'
;YLHIAKFDRNYTSNFSIEYGDESNSYYFRAYLPYLTVLINAIKWNPDKDSKYITYSSISQMQRLNSNSRLKLIMDISCDLNGPIELVDKTTTFKNPYYIKNDIWISAIDNLPSGISDLAKESSTKVGNTLLSFFEQPLDLYTFFNDLHIYGQLSKAVIIKNGKITESFKNLKGFLK
;
A
#
# COMPACT_ATOMS: atom_id res chain seq x y z
N TYR A 1 -0.63 13.72 -1.79
CA TYR A 1 0.43 14.16 -2.72
C TYR A 1 1.17 12.94 -3.25
N LEU A 2 1.27 12.80 -4.56
CA LEU A 2 2.20 11.93 -5.24
C LEU A 2 3.58 12.60 -5.25
N HIS A 3 4.55 12.00 -4.58
CA HIS A 3 5.93 12.45 -4.61
C HIS A 3 6.66 11.80 -5.78
N ILE A 4 7.09 12.61 -6.74
CA ILE A 4 7.88 12.14 -7.88
C ILE A 4 9.34 12.53 -7.60
N ALA A 5 10.16 11.52 -7.35
CA ALA A 5 11.61 11.66 -7.24
C ALA A 5 12.23 11.26 -8.57
N LYS A 6 12.84 12.23 -9.26
CA LYS A 6 13.71 11.92 -10.40
C LYS A 6 15.12 11.70 -9.88
N PHE A 7 15.62 10.49 -10.04
CA PHE A 7 17.02 10.15 -9.76
C PHE A 7 17.82 10.24 -11.06
N ASP A 8 18.66 11.27 -11.18
CA ASP A 8 19.72 11.37 -12.19
C ASP A 8 21.09 11.30 -11.47
N ARG A 9 22.14 10.81 -12.13
CA ARG A 9 23.48 10.62 -11.54
C ARG A 9 24.04 11.88 -10.87
N ASN A 10 23.56 13.06 -11.25
CA ASN A 10 24.05 14.36 -10.80
C ASN A 10 22.97 15.26 -10.16
N TYR A 11 21.71 14.83 -10.08
CA TYR A 11 20.62 15.68 -9.59
C TYR A 11 19.42 14.88 -9.07
N THR A 12 18.96 15.23 -7.86
CA THR A 12 17.67 14.78 -7.34
C THR A 12 16.71 15.96 -7.37
N SER A 13 15.77 15.97 -8.31
CA SER A 13 14.65 16.93 -8.28
C SER A 13 13.44 16.22 -7.68
N ASN A 14 12.92 16.76 -6.57
CA ASN A 14 11.70 16.30 -5.94
C ASN A 14 10.59 17.30 -6.26
N PHE A 15 9.48 16.82 -6.78
CA PHE A 15 8.27 17.62 -6.84
C PHE A 15 7.08 16.77 -6.40
N SER A 16 6.06 17.45 -5.89
CA SER A 16 4.85 16.80 -5.38
C SER A 16 3.68 17.25 -6.24
N ILE A 17 2.92 16.30 -6.77
CA ILE A 17 1.64 16.56 -7.42
C ILE A 17 0.55 16.18 -6.41
N GLU A 18 -0.46 17.01 -6.22
CA GLU A 18 -1.64 16.57 -5.48
C GLU A 18 -2.36 15.48 -6.29
N TYR A 19 -2.96 14.49 -5.63
CA TYR A 19 -3.65 13.39 -6.30
C TYR A 19 -4.97 13.13 -5.59
N GLY A 20 -5.99 12.70 -6.32
CA GLY A 20 -7.31 12.37 -5.79
C GLY A 20 -8.42 12.53 -6.83
N ASP A 21 -8.26 13.38 -7.84
CA ASP A 21 -9.24 13.57 -8.91
C ASP A 21 -8.68 13.21 -10.30
N GLU A 22 -9.57 13.21 -11.30
CA GLU A 22 -9.23 12.87 -12.68
C GLU A 22 -8.27 13.90 -13.31
N SER A 23 -8.39 15.19 -12.93
CA SER A 23 -7.54 16.27 -13.42
C SER A 23 -6.08 16.05 -13.01
N ASN A 24 -5.84 15.76 -11.74
CA ASN A 24 -4.51 15.44 -11.21
C ASN A 24 -3.94 14.15 -11.79
N SER A 25 -4.80 13.15 -11.99
CA SER A 25 -4.45 11.89 -12.67
C SER A 25 -3.98 12.14 -14.11
N TYR A 26 -4.63 13.06 -14.83
CA TYR A 26 -4.23 13.47 -16.17
C TYR A 26 -2.85 14.14 -16.18
N TYR A 27 -2.60 15.10 -15.26
CA TYR A 27 -1.28 15.75 -15.16
C TYR A 27 -0.17 14.76 -14.83
N PHE A 28 -0.43 13.78 -13.96
CA PHE A 28 0.53 12.72 -13.68
C PHE A 28 0.92 11.94 -14.94
N ARG A 29 -0.04 11.59 -15.80
CA ARG A 29 0.21 10.79 -17.01
C ARG A 29 1.16 11.47 -17.99
N ALA A 30 1.22 12.81 -18.00
CA ALA A 30 2.17 13.56 -18.80
C ALA A 30 3.64 13.28 -18.41
N TYR A 31 3.90 12.82 -17.18
CA TYR A 31 5.25 12.48 -16.72
C TYR A 31 5.67 11.05 -17.07
N LEU A 32 4.72 10.13 -17.33
CA LEU A 32 5.02 8.72 -17.58
C LEU A 32 6.10 8.47 -18.65
N PRO A 33 6.15 9.18 -19.81
CA PRO A 33 7.19 8.97 -20.81
C PRO A 33 8.62 9.24 -20.31
N TYR A 34 8.77 10.06 -19.26
CA TYR A 34 10.06 10.51 -18.73
C TYR A 34 10.53 9.69 -17.52
N LEU A 35 9.64 8.89 -16.92
CA LEU A 35 9.98 8.01 -15.81
C LEU A 35 10.72 6.78 -16.34
N THR A 36 11.69 6.28 -15.57
CA THR A 36 12.30 4.97 -15.83
C THR A 36 11.77 3.91 -14.87
N VAL A 37 11.63 4.31 -13.61
CA VAL A 37 11.04 3.52 -12.53
C VAL A 37 9.93 4.35 -11.89
N LEU A 38 8.78 3.73 -11.67
CA LEU A 38 7.69 4.25 -10.86
C LEU A 38 7.54 3.38 -9.62
N ILE A 39 7.54 3.98 -8.44
CA ILE A 39 7.24 3.29 -7.19
C ILE A 39 5.95 3.89 -6.64
N ASN A 40 4.86 3.13 -6.63
CA ASN A 40 3.62 3.51 -5.97
C ASN A 40 3.67 3.12 -4.50
N ALA A 41 3.34 4.07 -3.63
CA ALA A 41 3.08 3.86 -2.20
C ALA A 41 1.90 4.72 -1.74
N ILE A 42 0.99 5.06 -2.66
CA ILE A 42 -0.18 5.90 -2.39
C ILE A 42 -1.28 5.02 -1.81
N LYS A 43 -1.85 5.46 -0.70
CA LYS A 43 -3.13 4.94 -0.21
C LYS A 43 -4.24 5.38 -1.17
N TRP A 44 -4.91 4.43 -1.78
CA TRP A 44 -5.99 4.66 -2.72
C TRP A 44 -7.36 4.36 -2.10
N ASN A 45 -8.35 5.20 -2.37
CA ASN A 45 -9.74 4.99 -2.01
C ASN A 45 -10.61 4.82 -3.27
N PRO A 46 -11.14 3.61 -3.55
CA PRO A 46 -11.96 3.37 -4.74
C PRO A 46 -13.22 4.24 -4.84
N ASP A 47 -13.76 4.73 -3.71
CA ASP A 47 -14.98 5.54 -3.69
C ASP A 47 -14.72 7.01 -4.03
N LYS A 48 -13.45 7.46 -3.99
CA LYS A 48 -13.09 8.89 -4.11
C LYS A 48 -12.02 9.16 -5.16
N ASP A 49 -11.11 8.23 -5.33
CA ASP A 49 -9.87 8.46 -6.06
C ASP A 49 -9.90 7.81 -7.45
N SER A 50 -9.61 8.61 -8.47
CA SER A 50 -9.55 8.14 -9.86
C SER A 50 -8.27 7.37 -10.16
N LYS A 51 -8.32 6.31 -10.96
CA LYS A 51 -7.09 5.60 -11.38
C LYS A 51 -6.17 6.53 -12.15
N TYR A 52 -4.89 6.61 -11.77
CA TYR A 52 -3.94 7.49 -12.45
C TYR A 52 -3.12 6.80 -13.53
N ILE A 53 -2.97 5.48 -13.49
CA ILE A 53 -2.45 4.70 -14.63
C ILE A 53 -3.51 3.72 -15.12
N THR A 54 -3.95 3.93 -16.35
CA THR A 54 -4.89 3.06 -17.05
C THR A 54 -4.22 2.39 -18.26
N TYR A 55 -4.81 1.31 -18.77
CA TYR A 55 -4.36 0.69 -20.03
C TYR A 55 -4.37 1.69 -21.19
N SER A 56 -5.37 2.55 -21.25
CA SER A 56 -5.49 3.60 -22.26
C SER A 56 -4.35 4.62 -22.15
N SER A 57 -3.97 5.03 -20.94
CA SER A 57 -2.87 5.97 -20.72
C SER A 57 -1.51 5.40 -21.11
N ILE A 58 -1.23 4.12 -20.80
CA ILE A 58 0.00 3.44 -21.21
C ILE A 58 0.06 3.30 -22.73
N SER A 59 -1.05 2.89 -23.35
CA SER A 59 -1.13 2.76 -24.81
C SER A 59 -0.93 4.11 -25.51
N GLN A 60 -1.53 5.18 -24.98
CA GLN A 60 -1.34 6.53 -25.50
C GLN A 60 0.10 7.00 -25.35
N MET A 61 0.71 6.79 -24.19
CA MET A 61 2.11 7.11 -23.92
C MET A 61 3.04 6.41 -24.91
N GLN A 62 2.88 5.10 -25.12
CA GLN A 62 3.72 4.30 -26.02
C GLN A 62 3.56 4.70 -27.49
N ARG A 63 2.37 5.11 -27.91
CA ARG A 63 2.15 5.65 -29.27
C ARG A 63 2.82 7.01 -29.49
N LEU A 64 2.71 7.91 -28.50
CA LEU A 64 3.28 9.26 -28.61
C LEU A 64 4.80 9.28 -28.43
N ASN A 65 5.36 8.28 -27.75
CA ASN A 65 6.79 8.15 -27.54
C ASN A 65 7.20 6.67 -27.62
N SER A 66 7.60 6.24 -28.82
CA SER A 66 8.07 4.88 -29.09
C SER A 66 9.32 4.51 -28.27
N ASN A 67 10.06 5.51 -27.77
CA ASN A 67 11.21 5.34 -26.89
C ASN A 67 10.86 5.62 -25.41
N SER A 68 9.65 5.27 -24.97
CA SER A 68 9.27 5.41 -23.56
C SER A 68 10.30 4.78 -22.63
N ARG A 69 10.75 5.57 -21.66
CA ARG A 69 11.76 5.16 -20.69
C ARG A 69 11.18 4.31 -19.58
N LEU A 70 9.86 4.24 -19.42
CA LEU A 70 9.23 3.53 -18.31
C LEU A 70 9.48 2.03 -18.46
N LYS A 71 10.29 1.47 -17.56
CA LYS A 71 10.67 0.05 -17.56
C LYS A 71 10.17 -0.72 -16.35
N LEU A 72 9.95 -0.05 -15.22
CA LEU A 72 9.54 -0.71 -13.98
C LEU A 72 8.41 0.08 -13.30
N ILE A 73 7.37 -0.62 -12.91
CA ILE A 73 6.36 -0.18 -11.95
C ILE A 73 6.44 -1.11 -10.74
N MET A 74 6.76 -0.56 -9.58
CA MET A 74 6.69 -1.25 -8.31
C MET A 74 5.55 -0.68 -7.48
N ASP A 75 4.55 -1.49 -7.17
CA ASP A 75 3.40 -1.10 -6.38
C ASP A 75 3.48 -1.69 -4.97
N ILE A 76 3.78 -0.84 -4.00
CA ILE A 76 3.89 -1.20 -2.58
C ILE A 76 2.50 -1.32 -1.95
N SER A 77 1.49 -0.56 -2.42
CA SER A 77 0.14 -0.68 -1.86
C SER A 77 -0.53 -2.00 -2.28
N CYS A 78 -0.09 -2.56 -3.41
CA CYS A 78 -0.52 -3.87 -3.91
C CYS A 78 -2.05 -3.94 -4.14
N ASP A 79 -2.66 -2.80 -4.46
CA ASP A 79 -4.09 -2.67 -4.74
C ASP A 79 -4.40 -3.22 -6.14
N LEU A 80 -4.81 -4.49 -6.21
CA LEU A 80 -5.12 -5.15 -7.48
C LEU A 80 -6.22 -4.42 -8.26
N ASN A 81 -5.95 -4.12 -9.54
CA ASN A 81 -6.80 -3.34 -10.43
C ASN A 81 -7.21 -1.97 -9.86
N GLY A 82 -6.46 -1.45 -8.87
CA GLY A 82 -6.73 -0.21 -8.18
C GLY A 82 -6.18 1.00 -8.93
N PRO A 83 -5.33 1.83 -8.28
CA PRO A 83 -4.85 3.09 -8.85
C PRO A 83 -4.02 2.93 -10.14
N ILE A 84 -3.37 1.77 -10.29
CA ILE A 84 -2.58 1.36 -11.45
C ILE A 84 -3.21 0.09 -12.04
N GLU A 85 -3.95 0.22 -13.14
CA GLU A 85 -4.67 -0.90 -13.76
C GLU A 85 -3.79 -2.05 -14.22
N LEU A 86 -2.51 -1.77 -14.49
CA LEU A 86 -1.54 -2.77 -14.91
C LEU A 86 -1.24 -3.79 -13.81
N VAL A 87 -1.41 -3.41 -12.54
CA VAL A 87 -1.24 -4.29 -11.37
C VAL A 87 -2.49 -5.15 -11.21
N ASP A 88 -2.61 -6.17 -12.04
CA ASP A 88 -3.75 -7.10 -12.11
C ASP A 88 -3.53 -8.40 -11.33
N LYS A 89 -2.30 -8.63 -10.84
CA LYS A 89 -1.95 -9.77 -9.98
C LYS A 89 -0.81 -9.42 -9.04
N THR A 90 -0.71 -10.16 -7.94
CA THR A 90 0.40 -10.04 -6.99
C THR A 90 1.63 -10.81 -7.49
N THR A 91 2.77 -10.43 -6.95
CA THR A 91 4.08 -11.07 -7.17
C THR A 91 4.61 -11.60 -5.84
N THR A 92 5.68 -12.39 -5.87
CA THR A 92 6.26 -13.01 -4.66
C THR A 92 7.76 -12.83 -4.66
N PHE A 93 8.44 -13.01 -3.53
CA PHE A 93 9.91 -12.98 -3.49
C PHE A 93 10.58 -14.00 -4.44
N LYS A 94 9.91 -15.12 -4.76
CA LYS A 94 10.40 -16.11 -5.74
C LYS A 94 10.21 -15.65 -7.18
N ASN A 95 9.08 -15.01 -7.46
CA ASN A 95 8.70 -14.47 -8.78
C ASN A 95 8.38 -12.98 -8.60
N PRO A 96 9.40 -12.10 -8.50
CA PRO A 96 9.25 -10.74 -7.99
C PRO A 96 8.66 -9.76 -9.02
N TYR A 97 8.55 -10.16 -10.27
CA TYR A 97 7.91 -9.35 -11.29
C TYR A 97 7.26 -10.20 -12.39
N TYR A 98 6.41 -9.56 -13.17
CA TYR A 98 5.97 -10.02 -14.48
C TYR A 98 6.08 -8.87 -15.48
N ILE A 99 6.05 -9.19 -16.79
CA ILE A 99 6.16 -8.19 -17.84
C ILE A 99 4.78 -7.98 -18.47
N LYS A 100 4.38 -6.73 -18.64
CA LYS A 100 3.16 -6.32 -19.36
C LYS A 100 3.42 -5.01 -20.09
N ASN A 101 3.04 -4.93 -21.37
CA ASN A 101 3.30 -3.75 -22.21
C ASN A 101 4.78 -3.31 -22.17
N ASP A 102 5.72 -4.26 -22.20
CA ASP A 102 7.18 -4.02 -22.08
C ASP A 102 7.62 -3.32 -20.78
N ILE A 103 6.76 -3.32 -19.76
CA ILE A 103 7.00 -2.76 -18.43
C ILE A 103 7.05 -3.92 -17.44
N TRP A 104 8.07 -3.93 -16.59
CA TRP A 104 8.19 -4.87 -15.48
C TRP A 104 7.29 -4.38 -14.35
N ILE A 105 6.46 -5.26 -13.82
CA ILE A 105 5.50 -4.95 -12.76
C ILE A 105 5.82 -5.81 -11.55
N SER A 106 6.06 -5.16 -10.42
CA SER A 106 6.29 -5.78 -9.11
C SER A 106 5.22 -5.29 -8.15
N ALA A 107 4.49 -6.21 -7.53
CA ALA A 107 3.47 -5.93 -6.52
C ALA A 107 3.55 -7.05 -5.47
N ILE A 108 4.59 -7.01 -4.62
CA ILE A 108 4.85 -8.06 -3.63
C ILE A 108 4.01 -7.73 -2.40
N ASP A 109 3.05 -8.59 -2.12
CA ASP A 109 2.30 -8.53 -0.87
C ASP A 109 3.23 -8.81 0.31
N ASN A 110 3.01 -8.11 1.43
CA ASN A 110 3.82 -8.22 2.64
C ASN A 110 5.33 -7.96 2.42
N LEU A 111 5.66 -6.90 1.67
CA LEU A 111 7.05 -6.54 1.34
C LEU A 111 8.04 -6.56 2.54
N PRO A 112 7.69 -6.10 3.76
CA PRO A 112 8.62 -6.11 4.88
C PRO A 112 9.07 -7.52 5.30
N SER A 113 8.27 -8.58 5.04
CA SER A 113 8.56 -9.92 5.55
C SER A 113 9.66 -10.66 4.80
N GLY A 114 9.94 -10.31 3.54
CA GLY A 114 10.92 -11.05 2.73
C GLY A 114 12.34 -10.51 2.80
N ILE A 115 12.57 -9.43 3.54
CA ILE A 115 13.92 -8.92 3.84
C ILE A 115 14.13 -9.11 5.33
N SER A 116 15.06 -10.00 5.72
CA SER A 116 15.23 -10.42 7.12
C SER A 116 15.40 -9.25 8.11
N ASP A 117 16.17 -8.23 7.73
CA ASP A 117 16.38 -7.06 8.57
C ASP A 117 15.10 -6.24 8.72
N LEU A 118 14.37 -6.01 7.62
CA LEU A 118 13.07 -5.32 7.66
C LEU A 118 12.01 -6.12 8.43
N ALA A 119 12.04 -7.44 8.34
CA ALA A 119 11.13 -8.31 9.10
C ALA A 119 11.37 -8.15 10.60
N LYS A 120 12.63 -8.20 11.04
CA LYS A 120 13.03 -7.99 12.43
C LYS A 120 12.67 -6.59 12.92
N GLU A 121 12.95 -5.56 12.13
CA GLU A 121 12.60 -4.18 12.44
C GLU A 121 11.08 -3.99 12.54
N SER A 122 10.33 -4.58 11.61
CA SER A 122 8.86 -4.53 11.59
C SER A 122 8.27 -5.20 12.83
N SER A 123 8.72 -6.41 13.17
CA SER A 123 8.30 -7.11 14.39
C SER A 123 8.64 -6.32 15.65
N THR A 124 9.84 -5.76 15.72
CA THR A 124 10.26 -4.95 16.88
C THR A 124 9.40 -3.68 17.01
N LYS A 125 9.14 -2.99 15.90
CA LYS A 125 8.35 -1.75 15.88
C LYS A 125 6.88 -2.01 16.20
N VAL A 126 6.28 -3.04 15.62
CA VAL A 126 4.91 -3.46 15.93
C VAL A 126 4.82 -3.88 17.41
N GLY A 127 5.76 -4.69 17.89
CA GLY A 127 5.79 -5.15 19.29
C GLY A 127 5.89 -3.98 20.27
N ASN A 128 6.82 -3.05 20.06
CA ASN A 128 6.97 -1.86 20.91
C ASN A 128 5.73 -0.95 20.86
N THR A 129 5.12 -0.81 19.68
CA THR A 129 3.87 -0.04 19.53
C THR A 129 2.73 -0.72 20.26
N LEU A 130 2.61 -2.04 20.16
CA LEU A 130 1.60 -2.83 20.88
C LEU A 130 1.77 -2.70 22.39
N LEU A 131 3.00 -2.84 22.89
CA LEU A 131 3.33 -2.71 24.31
C LEU A 131 2.97 -1.32 24.86
N SER A 132 3.09 -0.26 24.04
CA SER A 132 2.73 1.10 24.45
C SER A 132 1.25 1.31 24.75
N PHE A 133 0.37 0.40 24.32
CA PHE A 133 -1.05 0.46 24.66
C PHE A 133 -1.37 -0.10 26.05
N PHE A 134 -0.43 -0.76 26.70
CA PHE A 134 -0.60 -1.30 28.04
C PHE A 134 -0.05 -0.31 29.06
N GLU A 135 -0.92 0.22 29.91
CA GLU A 135 -0.57 1.19 30.97
C GLU A 135 0.26 0.57 32.10
N GLN A 136 0.29 -0.75 32.20
CA GLN A 136 0.98 -1.52 33.24
C GLN A 136 1.65 -2.77 32.63
N PRO A 137 2.66 -3.35 33.30
CA PRO A 137 3.23 -4.63 32.92
C PRO A 137 2.11 -5.67 32.76
N LEU A 138 2.07 -6.30 31.59
CA LEU A 138 1.01 -7.23 31.22
C LEU A 138 1.16 -8.53 32.02
N ASP A 139 0.39 -8.69 33.10
CA ASP A 139 0.14 -10.03 33.64
C ASP A 139 -0.81 -10.76 32.70
N LEU A 140 -0.26 -11.71 31.92
CA LEU A 140 -1.03 -12.50 30.96
C LEU A 140 -2.15 -13.31 31.63
N TYR A 141 -1.98 -13.71 32.90
CA TYR A 141 -2.99 -14.48 33.62
C TYR A 141 -4.21 -13.61 33.96
N THR A 142 -3.97 -12.41 34.50
CA THR A 142 -5.04 -11.42 34.74
C THR A 142 -5.61 -10.88 33.42
N PHE A 143 -4.79 -10.74 32.37
CA PHE A 143 -5.22 -10.31 31.04
C PHE A 143 -6.25 -11.27 30.43
N PHE A 144 -6.08 -12.60 30.53
CA PHE A 144 -7.08 -13.51 29.94
C PHE A 144 -8.32 -13.72 30.80
N ASN A 145 -8.23 -13.52 32.13
CA ASN A 145 -9.31 -13.84 33.07
C ASN A 145 -10.14 -12.64 33.53
N ASP A 146 -9.53 -11.46 33.74
CA ASP A 146 -10.18 -10.26 34.30
C ASP A 146 -9.83 -9.00 33.47
N LEU A 147 -10.05 -9.13 32.15
CA LEU A 147 -9.62 -8.11 31.21
C LEU A 147 -10.46 -6.82 31.29
N HIS A 148 -10.00 -5.89 32.12
CA HIS A 148 -10.43 -4.51 32.09
C HIS A 148 -9.67 -3.74 31.01
N ILE A 149 -10.18 -3.82 29.78
CA ILE A 149 -9.62 -3.06 28.66
C ILE A 149 -10.05 -1.60 28.76
N TYR A 150 -9.12 -0.72 29.09
CA TYR A 150 -9.31 0.73 29.10
C TYR A 150 -8.78 1.38 27.81
N GLY A 151 -9.14 2.64 27.59
CA GLY A 151 -8.52 3.49 26.57
C GLY A 151 -8.67 2.97 25.14
N GLN A 152 -7.60 3.08 24.35
CA GLN A 152 -7.60 2.77 22.91
C GLN A 152 -7.86 1.29 22.62
N LEU A 153 -7.37 0.39 23.48
CA LEU A 153 -7.60 -1.04 23.34
C LEU A 153 -9.08 -1.40 23.40
N SER A 154 -9.89 -0.66 24.18
CA SER A 154 -11.34 -0.93 24.31
C SER A 154 -12.09 -0.77 23.00
N LYS A 155 -11.61 0.15 22.14
CA LYS A 155 -12.14 0.40 20.79
C LYS A 155 -11.69 -0.67 19.78
N ALA A 156 -10.61 -1.39 20.07
CA ALA A 156 -10.07 -2.43 19.21
C ALA A 156 -10.67 -3.82 19.50
N VAL A 157 -11.52 -3.96 20.53
CA VAL A 157 -12.12 -5.24 20.92
C VAL A 157 -13.21 -5.64 19.93
N ILE A 158 -12.94 -6.65 19.11
CA ILE A 158 -13.92 -7.17 18.13
C ILE A 158 -14.91 -8.13 18.80
N ILE A 159 -14.41 -9.06 19.63
CA ILE A 159 -15.20 -10.08 20.32
C ILE A 159 -14.88 -10.04 21.82
N LYS A 160 -15.93 -10.07 22.65
CA LYS A 160 -15.83 -10.21 24.11
C LYS A 160 -16.79 -11.31 24.57
N ASN A 161 -16.28 -12.29 25.31
CA ASN A 161 -17.06 -13.41 25.87
C ASN A 161 -17.93 -14.11 24.80
N GLY A 162 -17.32 -14.40 23.64
CA GLY A 162 -18.00 -15.07 22.52
C GLY A 162 -19.02 -14.21 21.76
N LYS A 163 -19.16 -12.92 22.08
CA LYS A 163 -20.08 -12.00 21.39
C LYS A 163 -19.31 -10.89 20.68
N ILE A 164 -19.69 -10.59 19.44
CA ILE A 164 -19.21 -9.38 18.75
C ILE A 164 -19.63 -8.14 19.55
N THR A 165 -18.70 -7.20 19.73
CA THR A 165 -18.97 -5.92 20.39
C THR A 165 -19.77 -4.98 19.48
N GLU A 166 -20.45 -3.99 20.08
CA GLU A 166 -21.35 -3.11 19.33
C GLU A 166 -20.65 -2.33 18.19
N SER A 167 -19.41 -1.88 18.42
CA SER A 167 -18.60 -1.17 17.42
C SER A 167 -18.32 -1.99 16.16
N PHE A 168 -18.39 -3.32 16.26
CA PHE A 168 -18.12 -4.25 15.16
C PHE A 168 -19.34 -5.06 14.75
N LYS A 169 -20.56 -4.67 15.15
CA LYS A 169 -21.80 -5.42 14.86
C LYS A 169 -22.00 -5.74 13.38
N ASN A 170 -21.48 -4.90 12.48
CA ASN A 170 -21.54 -5.09 11.04
C ASN A 170 -20.80 -6.35 10.57
N LEU A 171 -19.88 -6.89 11.39
CA LEU A 171 -19.17 -8.15 11.10
C LEU A 171 -20.05 -9.40 11.30
N LYS A 172 -21.21 -9.31 11.97
CA LYS A 172 -22.10 -10.46 12.18
C LYS A 172 -22.51 -11.15 10.88
N GLY A 173 -22.67 -10.40 9.79
CA GLY A 173 -23.01 -10.95 8.48
C GLY A 173 -21.91 -11.77 7.80
N PHE A 174 -20.68 -11.71 8.32
CA PHE A 174 -19.51 -12.41 7.78
C PHE A 174 -19.04 -13.59 8.64
N LEU A 175 -19.57 -13.74 9.86
CA LEU A 175 -19.32 -14.90 10.70
C LEU A 175 -20.40 -15.95 10.43
N LYS A 176 -19.98 -17.12 9.94
CA LYS A 176 -20.86 -18.29 9.72
C LYS A 176 -21.09 -19.05 11.02
#